data_AF-B9FWT8-F1
#
_entry.id   AF-B9FWT8-F1
#
_cell.length_a   1.000
_cell.length_b   1.000
_cell.length_c   1.000
_cell.angle_alpha   90.00
_cell.angle_beta   90.00
_cell.angle_gamma   90.00
#
_symmetry.space_group_name_H-M   'P 1'
#
loop_
_entity.id
_entity.type
_entity.pdbx_description
1 polymer ?
#
loop_
_entity_poly.entity_id
_entity_poly.type
_entity_poly.pdbx_seq_one_letter_code
_entity_poly.pdbx_strand_id
1 'polypeptide(L)'
;MSDDVRALLGDEAVYEAAAAEAFPEHNKAHLVALELPDRSGDIIITTYGELDKNNYLDPRTAQVATVDHIKQKCTKLRPAADEELPSAYIEDFRSALDVELSKYVGEAYPKGVGAHYFEEGNVQLDTNIDCKDSTILQSPEECAVSITNIIRHHESEYLSSLEESYMNLSDATFKDLRRKLPVTRTLFPWHNTLALSLTRDLTKELAIGK
;
A
#
# COMPACT_ATOMS: atom_id res chain seq x y z
N MET A 1 -0.26 -9.16 14.34
CA MET A 1 -0.92 -10.19 13.50
C MET A 1 -0.27 -11.57 13.65
N SER A 2 1.03 -11.73 13.36
CA SER A 2 1.69 -13.04 13.48
C SER A 2 1.75 -13.57 14.92
N ASP A 3 2.07 -12.71 15.90
CA ASP A 3 2.06 -13.09 17.32
C ASP A 3 0.65 -13.42 17.86
N ASP A 4 -0.37 -12.73 17.36
CA ASP A 4 -1.77 -12.97 17.74
C ASP A 4 -2.24 -14.35 17.24
N VAL A 5 -1.92 -14.69 15.99
CA VAL A 5 -2.23 -16.00 15.40
C VAL A 5 -1.47 -17.11 16.13
N ARG A 6 -0.19 -16.88 16.47
CA ARG A 6 0.61 -17.82 17.26
C ARG A 6 -0.01 -18.08 18.63
N ALA A 7 -0.47 -17.03 19.32
CA ALA A 7 -1.13 -17.14 20.62
C ALA A 7 -2.47 -17.89 20.56
N LEU A 8 -3.23 -17.75 19.47
CA LEU A 8 -4.51 -18.42 19.27
C LEU A 8 -4.36 -19.91 18.92
N LEU A 9 -3.34 -20.28 18.14
CA LEU A 9 -3.13 -21.67 17.73
C LEU A 9 -2.67 -22.57 18.89
N GLY A 10 -1.82 -22.06 19.78
CA GLY A 10 -1.31 -22.81 20.93
C GLY A 10 -0.40 -24.00 20.59
N ASP A 11 -0.10 -24.22 19.31
CA ASP A 11 0.80 -25.25 18.79
C ASP A 11 1.84 -24.61 17.85
N GLU A 12 3.10 -24.67 18.27
CA GLU A 12 4.25 -24.11 17.55
C GLU A 12 4.51 -24.82 16.22
N ALA A 13 4.30 -26.15 16.15
CA ALA A 13 4.59 -26.89 14.93
C ALA A 13 3.61 -26.53 13.81
N VAL A 14 2.34 -26.36 14.17
CA VAL A 14 1.30 -25.92 13.22
C VAL A 14 1.53 -24.47 12.79
N TYR A 15 1.91 -23.59 13.73
CA TYR A 15 2.24 -22.21 13.42
C TYR A 15 3.43 -22.10 12.45
N GLU A 16 4.54 -22.79 12.72
CA GLU A 16 5.73 -22.75 11.87
C GLU A 16 5.45 -23.27 10.45
N ALA A 17 4.64 -24.34 10.33
CA ALA A 17 4.22 -24.85 9.01
C ALA A 17 3.41 -23.81 8.22
N ALA A 18 2.43 -23.17 8.86
CA ALA A 18 1.62 -22.12 8.23
C ALA A 18 2.44 -20.87 7.91
N ALA A 19 3.34 -20.47 8.81
CA ALA A 19 4.21 -19.30 8.63
C ALA A 19 5.19 -19.51 7.46
N ALA A 20 5.76 -20.71 7.32
CA ALA A 20 6.68 -21.06 6.24
C ALA A 20 6.03 -21.07 4.84
N GLU A 21 4.69 -21.08 4.77
CA GLU A 21 3.91 -20.95 3.54
C GLU A 21 3.48 -19.49 3.31
N ALA A 22 2.93 -18.84 4.33
CA ALA A 22 2.32 -17.51 4.18
C ALA A 22 3.33 -16.35 4.11
N PHE A 23 4.42 -16.40 4.89
CA PHE A 23 5.37 -15.27 4.97
C PHE A 23 6.11 -14.99 3.66
N PRO A 24 6.55 -15.98 2.87
CA PRO A 24 7.13 -15.72 1.56
C PRO A 24 6.20 -14.96 0.62
N GLU A 25 4.92 -15.35 0.57
CA GLU A 25 3.92 -14.65 -0.27
C GLU A 25 3.63 -13.25 0.27
N HIS A 26 3.46 -13.11 1.58
CA HIS A 26 3.24 -11.82 2.21
C HIS A 26 4.39 -10.84 1.95
N ASN A 27 5.64 -11.28 2.16
CA ASN A 27 6.81 -10.43 1.98
C ASN A 27 6.94 -9.95 0.53
N LYS A 28 6.66 -10.83 -0.44
CA LYS A 28 6.66 -10.50 -1.87
C LYS A 28 5.53 -9.53 -2.24
N ALA A 29 4.32 -9.77 -1.75
CA ALA A 29 3.16 -8.93 -2.06
C ALA A 29 3.27 -7.51 -1.48
N HIS A 30 3.96 -7.36 -0.34
CA HIS A 30 4.13 -6.07 0.34
C HIS A 30 5.48 -5.40 0.06
N LEU A 31 6.28 -5.95 -0.87
CA LEU A 31 7.59 -5.41 -1.27
C LEU A 31 8.48 -5.11 -0.06
N VAL A 32 8.55 -6.06 0.90
CA VAL A 32 9.29 -5.87 2.14
C VAL A 32 10.76 -5.60 1.83
N ALA A 33 11.29 -4.49 2.35
CA ALA A 33 12.70 -4.15 2.27
C ALA A 33 13.45 -4.68 3.50
N LEU A 34 14.55 -5.39 3.29
CA LEU A 34 15.36 -6.00 4.34
C LEU A 34 16.81 -5.50 4.26
N GLU A 35 17.38 -5.12 5.40
CA GLU A 35 18.79 -4.68 5.49
C GLU A 35 19.73 -5.85 5.18
N LEU A 36 20.68 -5.62 4.27
CA LEU A 36 21.70 -6.59 3.92
C LEU A 36 22.70 -6.78 5.07
N PRO A 37 23.23 -8.00 5.30
CA PRO A 37 24.10 -8.28 6.44
C PRO A 37 25.40 -7.48 6.48
N ASP A 38 25.88 -7.03 5.32
CA ASP A 38 27.08 -6.22 5.14
C ASP A 38 26.82 -4.71 5.21
N ARG A 39 25.55 -4.30 5.44
CA ARG A 39 25.09 -2.91 5.46
C ARG A 39 25.34 -2.15 4.16
N SER A 40 25.44 -2.86 3.03
CA SER A 40 25.55 -2.25 1.70
C SER A 40 24.26 -1.55 1.26
N GLY A 41 23.13 -1.85 1.90
CA GLY A 41 21.83 -1.25 1.65
C GLY A 41 20.70 -2.20 2.03
N ASP A 42 19.52 -1.95 1.47
CA ASP A 42 18.34 -2.79 1.64
C ASP A 42 18.00 -3.52 0.34
N ILE A 43 17.59 -4.78 0.44
CA ILE A 43 17.04 -5.58 -0.67
C ILE A 43 15.52 -5.63 -0.58
N ILE A 44 14.85 -5.41 -1.70
CA ILE A 44 13.38 -5.51 -1.81
C ILE A 44 13.00 -6.94 -2.21
N ILE A 45 12.16 -7.58 -1.41
CA ILE A 45 11.69 -8.94 -1.67
C ILE A 45 10.56 -8.89 -2.70
N THR A 46 10.85 -9.38 -3.91
CA THR A 46 9.89 -9.40 -5.03
C THR A 46 9.99 -10.70 -5.80
N THR A 47 8.96 -11.02 -6.58
CA THR A 47 8.98 -12.16 -7.52
C THR A 47 9.98 -11.96 -8.66
N TYR A 48 10.38 -10.72 -8.97
CA TYR A 48 11.30 -10.41 -10.06
C TYR A 48 12.77 -10.68 -9.70
N GLY A 49 13.11 -10.59 -8.42
CA GLY A 49 14.44 -10.93 -7.90
C GLY A 49 14.54 -12.34 -7.33
N GLU A 50 13.47 -13.13 -7.35
CA GLU A 50 13.42 -14.48 -6.75
C GLU A 50 14.18 -15.49 -7.61
N LEU A 51 15.25 -16.07 -7.07
CA LEU A 51 15.99 -17.17 -7.70
C LEU A 51 15.46 -18.53 -7.23
N ASP A 52 15.17 -18.64 -5.93
CA ASP A 52 14.50 -19.77 -5.31
C ASP A 52 13.69 -19.31 -4.09
N LYS A 53 13.07 -20.26 -3.37
CA LYS A 53 12.15 -19.98 -2.24
C LYS A 53 12.72 -19.01 -1.20
N ASN A 54 14.04 -18.98 -0.98
CA ASN A 54 14.66 -18.14 0.05
C ASN A 54 15.78 -17.24 -0.49
N ASN A 55 16.16 -17.33 -1.76
CA ASN A 55 17.29 -16.60 -2.33
C ASN A 55 16.83 -15.55 -3.33
N TYR A 56 17.29 -14.32 -3.11
CA TYR A 56 16.90 -13.16 -3.88
C TYR A 56 18.14 -12.44 -4.43
N LEU A 57 18.11 -12.10 -5.71
CA LEU A 57 19.14 -11.32 -6.39
C LEU A 57 18.96 -9.83 -6.05
N ASP A 58 20.01 -9.21 -5.53
CA ASP A 58 20.18 -7.77 -5.54
C ASP A 58 21.05 -7.36 -6.73
N PRO A 59 20.46 -6.77 -7.79
CA PRO A 59 21.20 -6.38 -8.97
C PRO A 59 22.11 -5.16 -8.74
N ARG A 60 21.94 -4.39 -7.65
CA ARG A 60 22.82 -3.22 -7.37
C ARG A 60 24.18 -3.64 -6.87
N THR A 61 24.21 -4.62 -5.98
CA THR A 61 25.43 -5.16 -5.39
C THR A 61 25.96 -6.39 -6.14
N ALA A 62 25.20 -6.91 -7.12
CA ALA A 62 25.46 -8.17 -7.82
C ALA A 62 25.63 -9.35 -6.83
N GLN A 63 24.77 -9.38 -5.81
CA GLN A 63 24.80 -10.38 -4.75
C GLN A 63 23.46 -11.08 -4.64
N VAL A 64 23.49 -12.28 -4.07
CA VAL A 64 22.30 -13.05 -3.73
C VAL A 64 22.18 -13.12 -2.21
N ALA A 65 21.06 -12.64 -1.70
CA ALA A 65 20.72 -12.65 -0.29
C ALA A 65 19.83 -13.85 0.04
N THR A 66 20.18 -14.60 1.08
CA THR A 66 19.32 -15.65 1.65
C THR A 66 18.46 -15.06 2.76
N VAL A 67 17.14 -15.17 2.61
CA VAL A 67 16.14 -14.55 3.49
C VAL A 67 15.49 -15.60 4.39
N ASP A 68 15.44 -15.30 5.69
CA ASP A 68 14.53 -15.97 6.63
C ASP A 68 13.21 -15.21 6.60
N HIS A 69 12.21 -15.77 5.91
CA HIS A 69 10.92 -15.12 5.70
C HIS A 69 10.14 -14.89 6.99
N ILE A 70 10.23 -15.81 7.96
CA ILE A 70 9.51 -15.73 9.23
C ILE A 70 10.13 -14.66 10.11
N LYS A 71 11.47 -14.63 10.19
CA LYS A 71 12.18 -13.59 10.95
C LYS A 71 12.29 -12.26 10.21
N GLN A 72 11.91 -12.22 8.92
CA GLN A 72 12.09 -11.09 8.02
C GLN A 72 13.51 -10.51 8.10
N LYS A 73 14.51 -11.36 7.89
CA LYS A 73 15.94 -10.97 7.94
C LYS A 73 16.76 -11.65 6.85
N CYS A 74 17.70 -10.90 6.29
CA CYS A 74 18.77 -11.48 5.48
C CYS A 74 19.77 -12.20 6.40
N THR A 75 20.01 -13.47 6.13
CA THR A 75 20.86 -14.34 6.95
C THR A 75 22.24 -14.53 6.35
N LYS A 76 22.32 -14.58 5.02
CA LYS A 76 23.55 -14.83 4.28
C LYS A 76 23.56 -14.02 3.00
N LEU A 77 24.77 -13.80 2.51
CA LEU A 77 25.06 -13.08 1.28
C LEU A 77 26.11 -13.86 0.52
N ARG A 78 25.94 -14.00 -0.78
CA ARG A 78 26.95 -14.55 -1.69
C ARG A 78 27.03 -13.73 -2.96
N PRO A 79 28.17 -13.70 -3.66
CA PRO A 79 28.20 -13.17 -5.02
C PRO A 79 27.22 -13.92 -5.94
N ALA A 80 26.60 -13.19 -6.87
CA ALA A 80 25.81 -13.79 -7.94
C ALA A 80 26.72 -14.53 -8.91
N ALA A 81 26.23 -15.64 -9.48
CA ALA A 81 26.89 -16.32 -10.58
C ALA A 81 26.64 -15.57 -11.90
N ASP A 82 27.53 -15.73 -12.88
CA ASP A 82 27.39 -15.09 -14.20
C ASP A 82 26.07 -15.45 -14.90
N GLU A 83 25.54 -16.65 -14.64
CA GLU A 83 24.26 -17.14 -15.18
C GLU A 83 23.03 -16.49 -14.52
N GLU A 84 23.18 -15.97 -13.30
CA GLU A 84 22.12 -15.31 -12.54
C GLU A 84 22.03 -13.80 -12.88
N LEU A 85 23.08 -13.25 -13.49
CA LEU A 85 23.17 -11.84 -13.83
C LEU A 85 22.59 -11.55 -15.23
N PRO A 86 21.99 -10.37 -15.42
CA PRO A 86 21.53 -9.94 -16.74
C PRO A 86 22.72 -9.73 -17.69
N SER A 87 22.43 -9.70 -19.00
CA SER A 87 23.47 -9.36 -19.98
C SER A 87 23.99 -7.94 -19.79
N ALA A 88 25.26 -7.69 -20.13
CA ALA A 88 25.89 -6.38 -20.00
C ALA A 88 25.08 -5.26 -20.70
N TYR A 89 24.45 -5.57 -21.84
CA TYR A 89 23.57 -4.64 -22.54
C TYR A 89 22.37 -4.21 -21.67
N ILE A 90 21.73 -5.14 -20.98
CA ILE A 90 20.57 -4.83 -20.11
C ILE A 90 21.04 -4.12 -18.84
N GLU A 91 22.21 -4.48 -18.33
CA GLU A 91 22.78 -3.87 -17.13
C GLU A 91 23.04 -2.37 -17.29
N ASP A 92 23.46 -1.93 -18.47
CA ASP A 92 23.62 -0.50 -18.78
C ASP A 92 22.30 0.27 -18.60
N PHE A 93 21.18 -0.26 -19.10
CA PHE A 93 19.85 0.34 -18.91
C PHE A 93 19.38 0.28 -17.46
N ARG A 94 19.58 -0.87 -16.80
CA ARG A 94 19.17 -1.07 -15.40
C ARG A 94 19.89 -0.10 -14.48
N SER A 95 21.20 0.04 -14.65
CA SER A 95 22.05 0.93 -13.85
C SER A 95 21.65 2.40 -14.06
N ALA A 96 21.46 2.84 -15.30
CA ALA A 96 21.00 4.19 -15.60
C ALA A 96 19.62 4.49 -14.97
N LEU A 97 18.68 3.54 -15.07
CA LEU A 97 17.35 3.67 -14.48
C LEU A 97 17.39 3.71 -12.94
N ASP A 98 18.22 2.87 -12.32
CA ASP A 98 18.37 2.80 -10.87
C ASP A 98 18.92 4.11 -10.27
N VAL A 99 19.84 4.77 -10.98
CA VAL A 99 20.37 6.09 -10.57
C VAL A 99 19.26 7.15 -10.57
N GLU A 100 18.50 7.27 -11.66
CA GLU A 100 17.42 8.27 -11.78
C GLU A 100 16.27 7.98 -10.81
N LEU A 101 15.87 6.71 -10.66
CA LEU A 101 14.84 6.32 -9.69
C LEU A 101 15.28 6.55 -8.25
N SER A 102 16.53 6.25 -7.89
CA SER A 102 17.03 6.49 -6.53
C SER A 102 16.97 7.97 -6.16
N LYS A 103 17.29 8.85 -7.12
CA LYS A 103 17.12 10.30 -6.95
C LYS A 103 15.65 10.67 -6.75
N TYR A 104 14.76 10.18 -7.61
CA TYR A 104 13.33 10.45 -7.50
C TYR A 104 12.75 9.98 -6.17
N VAL A 105 13.04 8.76 -5.75
CA VAL A 105 12.57 8.18 -4.48
C VAL A 105 13.09 9.00 -3.29
N GLY A 106 14.35 9.41 -3.31
CA GLY A 106 14.92 10.26 -2.26
C GLY A 106 14.27 11.64 -2.16
N GLU A 107 13.79 12.20 -3.27
CA GLU A 107 13.07 13.48 -3.32
C GLU A 107 11.59 13.35 -2.93
N ALA A 108 10.90 12.32 -3.44
CA ALA A 108 9.45 12.17 -3.31
C ALA A 108 9.02 11.40 -2.05
N TYR A 109 9.84 10.45 -1.59
CA TYR A 109 9.50 9.51 -0.50
C TYR A 109 10.57 9.50 0.60
N PRO A 110 10.77 10.61 1.34
CA PRO A 110 11.74 10.65 2.43
C PRO A 110 11.42 9.66 3.57
N LYS A 111 10.16 9.22 3.68
CA LYS A 111 9.69 8.08 4.49
C LYS A 111 8.50 7.46 3.76
N GLY A 112 8.68 6.31 3.10
CA GLY A 112 7.56 5.57 2.52
C GLY A 112 6.66 5.04 3.65
N VAL A 113 5.36 5.39 3.66
CA VAL A 113 4.45 4.99 4.74
C VAL A 113 3.06 4.70 4.17
N GLY A 114 2.48 3.56 4.55
CA GLY A 114 1.06 3.24 4.36
C GLY A 114 0.20 3.78 5.52
N ALA A 115 -1.06 4.15 5.24
CA ALA A 115 -1.95 4.74 6.24
C ALA A 115 -2.86 3.68 6.88
N HIS A 116 -2.65 3.40 8.17
CA HIS A 116 -3.55 2.60 9.01
C HIS A 116 -3.80 3.33 10.33
N TYR A 117 -5.06 3.68 10.59
CA TYR A 117 -5.46 4.35 11.82
C TYR A 117 -6.34 3.43 12.67
N PHE A 118 -5.91 3.17 13.91
CA PHE A 118 -6.54 2.20 14.81
C PHE A 118 -6.91 2.78 16.19
N GLU A 119 -6.86 4.12 16.36
CA GLU A 119 -7.23 4.77 17.62
C GLU A 119 -8.75 4.96 17.68
N GLU A 120 -9.39 4.32 18.67
CA GLU A 120 -10.85 4.29 18.90
C GLU A 120 -11.71 3.68 17.77
N GLY A 121 -11.07 3.07 16.76
CA GLY A 121 -11.74 2.36 15.67
C GLY A 121 -10.73 1.95 14.60
N ASN A 122 -11.06 0.93 13.79
CA ASN A 122 -10.19 0.47 12.70
C ASN A 122 -10.63 1.10 11.38
N VAL A 123 -9.83 2.00 10.82
CA VAL A 123 -10.06 2.62 9.51
C VAL A 123 -8.87 2.32 8.60
N GLN A 124 -9.17 1.74 7.44
CA GLN A 124 -8.19 1.40 6.41
C GLN A 124 -8.58 2.05 5.08
N LEU A 125 -7.58 2.57 4.38
CA LEU A 125 -7.67 3.01 3.00
C LEU A 125 -6.93 1.97 2.14
N ASP A 126 -7.64 1.36 1.20
CA ASP A 126 -7.06 0.44 0.23
C ASP A 126 -7.33 0.99 -1.17
N THR A 127 -6.26 1.22 -1.94
CA THR A 127 -6.31 1.87 -3.24
C THR A 127 -5.31 1.22 -4.18
N ASN A 128 -5.76 0.97 -5.40
CA ASN A 128 -4.94 0.39 -6.46
C ASN A 128 -5.31 1.08 -7.78
N ILE A 129 -4.31 1.55 -8.52
CA ILE A 129 -4.47 2.16 -9.84
C ILE A 129 -3.52 1.48 -10.82
N ASP A 130 -4.10 0.91 -11.88
CA ASP A 130 -3.35 0.42 -13.02
C ASP A 130 -3.06 1.58 -13.99
N CYS A 131 -1.78 1.84 -14.26
CA CYS A 131 -1.35 2.80 -15.27
C CYS A 131 -0.70 2.09 -16.47
N LYS A 132 -0.84 2.67 -17.66
CA LYS A 132 -0.22 2.18 -18.90
C LYS A 132 0.28 3.37 -19.71
N ASP A 133 1.55 3.29 -20.11
CA ASP A 133 2.19 4.31 -20.92
C ASP A 133 3.23 3.67 -21.87
N SER A 134 3.76 4.46 -22.79
CA SER A 134 4.76 3.99 -23.75
C SER A 134 5.82 5.06 -24.02
N THR A 135 7.08 4.64 -24.12
CA THR A 135 8.19 5.49 -24.54
C THR A 135 9.08 4.76 -25.53
N ILE A 136 9.88 5.51 -26.28
CA ILE A 136 10.82 4.97 -27.27
C ILE A 136 12.14 4.66 -26.54
N LEU A 137 12.68 3.47 -26.74
CA LEU A 137 14.00 3.11 -26.22
C LEU A 137 15.09 3.75 -27.09
N GLN A 138 15.85 4.67 -26.50
CA GLN A 138 17.00 5.36 -27.09
C GLN A 138 18.30 4.95 -26.37
N SER A 139 19.05 5.90 -25.80
CA SER A 139 20.20 5.59 -24.93
C SER A 139 19.72 5.19 -23.52
N PRO A 140 20.54 4.45 -22.74
CA PRO A 140 20.25 4.12 -21.34
C PRO A 140 19.84 5.33 -20.50
N GLU A 141 20.55 6.45 -20.63
CA GLU A 141 20.34 7.67 -19.84
C GLU A 141 19.03 8.37 -20.23
N GLU A 142 18.77 8.52 -21.54
CA GLU A 142 17.53 9.14 -22.02
C GLU A 142 16.30 8.30 -21.63
N CYS A 143 16.42 6.96 -21.71
CA CYS A 143 15.37 6.05 -21.27
C CYS A 143 15.10 6.19 -19.78
N ALA A 144 16.14 6.21 -18.96
CA ALA A 144 16.04 6.34 -17.51
C ALA A 144 15.27 7.61 -17.11
N VAL A 145 15.62 8.74 -17.71
CA VAL A 145 14.94 10.03 -17.46
C VAL A 145 13.48 9.98 -17.95
N SER A 146 13.22 9.44 -19.14
CA SER A 146 11.88 9.35 -19.70
C SER A 146 10.96 8.49 -18.83
N ILE A 147 11.40 7.30 -18.44
CA ILE A 147 10.64 6.36 -17.60
C ILE A 147 10.37 6.99 -16.23
N THR A 148 11.38 7.60 -15.60
CA THR A 148 11.23 8.24 -14.29
C THR A 148 10.23 9.40 -14.33
N ASN A 149 10.22 10.18 -15.41
CA ASN A 149 9.24 11.27 -15.57
C ASN A 149 7.82 10.77 -15.78
N ILE A 150 7.64 9.66 -16.52
CA ILE A 150 6.33 9.01 -16.69
C ILE A 150 5.82 8.53 -15.33
N ILE A 151 6.64 7.80 -14.57
CA ILE A 151 6.28 7.33 -13.21
C ILE A 151 5.86 8.52 -12.33
N ARG A 152 6.70 9.57 -12.30
CA ARG A 152 6.42 10.78 -11.53
C ARG A 152 5.09 11.43 -11.91
N HIS A 153 4.78 11.49 -13.19
CA HIS A 153 3.54 12.09 -13.67
C HIS A 153 2.32 11.29 -13.18
N HIS A 154 2.30 9.97 -13.41
CA HIS A 154 1.20 9.10 -12.98
C HIS A 154 1.03 9.12 -11.45
N GLU A 155 2.11 9.08 -10.68
CA GLU A 155 2.04 9.17 -9.22
C GLU A 155 1.51 10.53 -8.75
N SER A 156 1.89 11.63 -9.41
CA SER A 156 1.40 12.98 -9.07
C SER A 156 -0.10 13.14 -9.37
N GLU A 157 -0.56 12.61 -10.50
CA GLU A 157 -1.98 12.61 -10.85
C GLU A 157 -2.79 11.77 -9.87
N TYR A 158 -2.28 10.59 -9.49
CA TYR A 158 -2.91 9.75 -8.49
C TYR A 158 -3.05 10.45 -7.14
N LEU A 159 -1.97 11.03 -6.62
CA LEU A 159 -1.99 11.75 -5.33
C LEU A 159 -2.97 12.94 -5.36
N SER A 160 -3.00 13.67 -6.48
CA SER A 160 -3.94 14.80 -6.66
C SER A 160 -5.40 14.30 -6.69
N SER A 161 -5.66 13.21 -7.41
CA SER A 161 -6.98 12.58 -7.45
C SER A 161 -7.44 12.06 -6.10
N LEU A 162 -6.52 11.52 -5.31
CA LEU A 162 -6.78 11.05 -3.95
C LEU A 162 -7.17 12.20 -3.02
N GLU A 163 -6.47 13.33 -3.10
CA GLU A 163 -6.78 14.55 -2.34
C GLU A 163 -8.18 15.07 -2.70
N GLU A 164 -8.50 15.19 -3.99
CA GLU A 164 -9.82 15.61 -4.46
C GLU A 164 -10.92 14.67 -3.98
N SER A 165 -10.68 13.35 -4.07
CA SER A 165 -11.61 12.33 -3.60
C SER A 165 -11.88 12.43 -2.10
N TYR A 166 -10.85 12.69 -1.29
CA TYR A 166 -11.00 12.89 0.16
C TYR A 166 -11.80 14.15 0.50
N MET A 167 -11.56 15.25 -0.22
CA MET A 167 -12.33 16.49 -0.05
C MET A 167 -13.81 16.23 -0.38
N ASN A 168 -14.09 15.54 -1.49
CA ASN A 168 -15.45 15.22 -1.90
C ASN A 168 -16.17 14.27 -0.93
N LEU A 169 -15.49 13.22 -0.43
CA LEU A 169 -16.05 12.30 0.57
C LEU A 169 -16.54 13.04 1.81
N SER A 170 -15.73 13.98 2.32
CA SER A 170 -16.06 14.78 3.50
C SER A 170 -17.25 15.71 3.28
N ASP A 171 -17.37 16.26 2.07
CA ASP A 171 -18.32 17.33 1.78
C ASP A 171 -19.66 16.88 1.20
N ALA A 172 -19.71 15.75 0.50
CA ALA A 172 -20.92 15.21 -0.11
C ALA A 172 -21.28 13.85 0.48
N THR A 173 -20.47 12.82 0.24
CA THR A 173 -20.84 11.41 0.49
C THR A 173 -21.19 11.13 1.95
N PHE A 174 -20.37 11.59 2.91
CA PHE A 174 -20.68 11.40 4.33
C PHE A 174 -21.87 12.24 4.80
N LYS A 175 -22.10 13.42 4.21
CA LYS A 175 -23.24 14.28 4.55
C LYS A 175 -24.56 13.69 4.07
N ASP A 176 -24.55 13.05 2.90
CA ASP A 176 -25.72 12.37 2.34
C ASP A 176 -26.08 11.10 3.13
N LEU A 177 -25.07 10.36 3.60
CA LEU A 177 -25.30 9.19 4.44
C LEU A 177 -25.89 9.57 5.81
N ARG A 178 -25.29 10.56 6.49
CA ARG A 178 -25.76 11.02 7.79
C ARG A 178 -25.55 12.51 7.96
N ARG A 179 -26.66 13.24 8.00
CA ARG A 179 -26.65 14.66 8.33
C ARG A 179 -26.16 14.87 9.76
N LYS A 180 -25.30 15.89 9.96
CA LYS A 180 -24.89 16.32 11.31
C LYS A 180 -26.06 16.77 12.19
N LEU A 181 -27.10 17.34 11.57
CA LEU A 181 -28.34 17.74 12.23
C LEU A 181 -29.56 17.29 11.40
N PRO A 182 -30.71 17.04 12.05
CA PRO A 182 -31.99 16.86 11.38
C PRO A 182 -32.29 18.00 10.37
N VAL A 183 -33.24 17.78 9.45
CA VAL A 183 -33.65 18.80 8.46
C VAL A 183 -34.06 20.12 9.13
N THR A 184 -34.63 20.04 10.33
CA THR A 184 -35.03 21.19 11.16
C THR A 184 -33.86 22.04 11.66
N ARG A 185 -32.61 21.57 11.50
CA ARG A 185 -31.38 22.20 12.01
C ARG A 185 -31.38 22.40 13.54
N THR A 186 -32.15 21.58 14.26
CA THR A 186 -32.23 21.54 15.72
C THR A 186 -32.00 20.13 16.24
N LEU A 187 -31.46 20.00 17.45
CA LEU A 187 -31.29 18.71 18.09
C LEU A 187 -32.64 18.01 18.29
N PHE A 188 -32.64 16.68 18.21
CA PHE A 188 -33.85 15.90 18.40
C PHE A 188 -34.38 16.07 19.83
N PRO A 189 -35.64 16.51 20.02
CA PRO A 189 -36.18 16.78 21.35
C PRO A 189 -36.64 15.48 22.02
N TRP A 190 -35.68 14.72 22.58
CA TRP A 190 -35.93 13.45 23.27
C TRP A 190 -36.93 13.55 24.43
N HIS A 191 -37.05 14.72 25.06
CA HIS A 191 -37.96 14.94 26.20
C HIS A 191 -39.42 15.15 25.79
N ASN A 192 -39.73 15.32 24.50
CA ASN A 192 -41.09 15.56 24.02
C ASN A 192 -41.34 14.86 22.67
N THR A 193 -41.08 13.55 22.63
CA THR A 193 -41.27 12.72 21.43
C THR A 193 -42.73 12.59 21.00
N LEU A 194 -43.68 12.76 21.94
CA LEU A 194 -45.12 12.74 21.67
C LEU A 194 -45.59 13.93 20.83
N ALA A 195 -44.85 15.04 20.82
CA ALA A 195 -45.15 16.19 19.97
C ALA A 195 -44.86 15.96 18.48
N LEU A 196 -44.10 14.92 18.13
CA LEU A 196 -43.67 14.57 16.77
C LEU A 196 -44.47 13.40 16.16
N SER A 197 -45.63 13.06 16.75
CA SER A 197 -46.52 12.03 16.19
C SER A 197 -47.07 12.49 14.84
N LEU A 198 -46.60 11.86 13.75
CA LEU A 198 -47.11 12.04 12.38
C LEU A 198 -48.63 11.85 12.31
N THR A 199 -49.17 10.98 13.16
CA THR A 199 -50.61 10.72 13.26
C THR A 199 -51.38 11.98 13.67
N ARG A 200 -50.84 12.80 14.58
CA ARG A 200 -51.50 14.04 15.03
C ARG A 200 -51.47 15.13 13.96
N ASP A 201 -50.37 15.26 13.24
CA ASP A 201 -50.22 16.28 12.20
C ASP A 201 -51.03 15.91 10.95
N LEU A 202 -51.06 14.63 10.54
CA LEU A 202 -51.97 14.14 9.51
C LEU A 202 -53.44 14.32 9.90
N THR A 203 -53.81 14.10 11.17
CA THR A 203 -55.21 14.28 11.63
C THR A 203 -55.62 15.77 11.63
N LYS A 204 -54.67 16.69 11.86
CA LYS A 204 -54.90 18.14 11.75
C LYS A 204 -54.98 18.62 10.30
N GLU A 205 -54.11 18.13 9.42
CA GLU A 205 -54.09 18.51 8.00
C GLU A 205 -55.24 17.90 7.20
N LEU A 206 -55.57 16.63 7.43
CA LEU A 206 -56.67 15.97 6.73
C LEU A 206 -58.04 16.39 7.21
N ALA A 207 -58.13 17.20 8.28
CA ALA A 207 -59.36 17.65 8.91
C ALA A 207 -60.48 16.61 8.73
N ILE A 208 -60.28 15.39 9.25
CA ILE A 208 -61.39 14.45 9.44
C ILE A 208 -62.20 15.02 10.60
N GLY A 209 -62.86 16.14 10.32
CA GLY A 209 -63.95 16.68 11.10
C GLY A 209 -65.06 15.64 11.03
N LYS A 210 -65.47 15.18 12.21
CA LYS A 210 -66.86 14.80 12.40
C LYS A 210 -67.74 16.04 12.27
#